data_AF-A0A356ZVB3-F1
#
_entry.id   AF-A0A356ZVB3-F1
#
_cell.length_a   1.000
_cell.length_b   1.000
_cell.length_c   1.000
_cell.angle_alpha   90.00
_cell.angle_beta   90.00
_cell.angle_gamma   90.00
#
_symmetry.space_group_name_H-M   'P 1'
#
loop_
_entity.id
_entity.type
_entity.pdbx_description
1 polymer ?
#
loop_
_entity_poly.entity_id
_entity_poly.type
_entity_poly.pdbx_seq_one_letter_code
_entity_poly.pdbx_strand_id
1 'polypeptide(L)'
;GADLAREVLHAAFRSHEGRGPKTLLESGVLERMGQKSYEGLKRAMYFHTIHPLAFLALVPLCFEASLKGDAVSSRLLERMAESLAQTVIATANQLHWEDGAFEVILAGSLWEGVSPVLQDHFRRLVRQVYPQCDIHLPELAPVMGALLKAVEDDDQASSTQWRRKLREHKDQAQGV
;
A
#
# COMPACT_ATOMS: atom_id res chain seq x y z
N GLY A 1 -1.98 -5.30 -1.14
CA GLY A 1 -0.69 -5.92 -1.50
C GLY A 1 -0.87 -7.02 -2.51
N ALA A 2 -1.43 -8.16 -2.10
CA ALA A 2 -1.64 -9.32 -2.99
C ALA A 2 -2.46 -9.00 -4.25
N ASP A 3 -3.49 -8.16 -4.14
CA ASP A 3 -4.31 -7.80 -5.31
C ASP A 3 -3.54 -6.98 -6.34
N LEU A 4 -2.73 -6.02 -5.90
CA LEU A 4 -1.86 -5.27 -6.78
C LEU A 4 -0.82 -6.18 -7.46
N ALA A 5 -0.20 -7.11 -6.72
CA ALA A 5 0.73 -8.07 -7.29
C ALA A 5 0.08 -8.91 -8.41
N ARG A 6 -1.18 -9.33 -8.20
CA ARG A 6 -1.96 -10.07 -9.19
C ARG A 6 -2.26 -9.23 -10.44
N GLU A 7 -2.68 -7.98 -10.26
CA GLU A 7 -2.95 -7.07 -11.38
C GLU A 7 -1.68 -6.73 -12.16
N VAL A 8 -0.53 -6.56 -11.49
CA VAL A 8 0.78 -6.39 -12.13
C VAL A 8 1.12 -7.59 -13.00
N LEU A 9 0.95 -8.80 -12.45
CA LEU A 9 1.19 -10.04 -13.19
C LEU A 9 0.26 -10.15 -14.41
N HIS A 10 -1.03 -9.86 -14.26
CA HIS A 10 -1.99 -9.84 -15.37
C HIS A 10 -1.61 -8.81 -16.45
N ALA A 11 -1.23 -7.59 -16.05
CA ALA A 11 -0.82 -6.54 -16.98
C ALA A 11 0.43 -6.95 -17.78
N ALA A 12 1.41 -7.54 -17.11
CA ALA A 12 2.62 -8.08 -17.69
C ALA A 12 2.32 -9.19 -18.74
N PHE A 13 1.46 -10.17 -18.40
CA PHE A 13 1.01 -11.19 -19.36
C PHE A 13 0.29 -10.59 -20.57
N ARG A 14 -0.65 -9.66 -20.35
CA ARG A 14 -1.40 -9.00 -21.43
C ARG A 14 -0.49 -8.22 -22.37
N SER A 15 0.51 -7.53 -21.81
CA SER A 15 1.54 -6.82 -22.59
C SER A 15 2.33 -7.79 -23.47
N HIS A 16 2.80 -8.90 -22.89
CA HIS A 16 3.56 -9.93 -23.61
C HIS A 16 2.78 -10.54 -24.77
N GLU A 17 1.52 -10.89 -24.53
CA GLU A 17 0.65 -11.54 -25.52
C GLU A 17 0.04 -10.56 -26.55
N GLY A 18 0.32 -9.25 -26.42
CA GLY A 18 -0.25 -8.21 -27.28
C GLY A 18 -1.75 -7.94 -27.05
N ARG A 19 -2.31 -8.44 -25.95
CA ARG A 19 -3.72 -8.25 -25.55
C ARG A 19 -3.97 -6.99 -24.73
N GLY A 20 -2.90 -6.34 -24.28
CA GLY A 20 -2.93 -5.08 -23.55
C GLY A 20 -1.88 -4.10 -24.07
N PRO A 21 -1.92 -2.85 -23.58
CA PRO A 21 -0.89 -1.87 -23.88
C PRO A 21 0.49 -2.37 -23.43
N LYS A 22 1.54 -1.97 -24.17
CA LYS A 22 2.92 -2.23 -23.76
C LYS A 22 3.25 -1.51 -22.47
N THR A 23 3.96 -2.19 -21.57
CA THR A 23 4.33 -1.68 -20.25
C THR A 23 5.70 -2.18 -19.80
N LEU A 24 6.38 -1.38 -18.98
CA LEU A 24 7.63 -1.74 -18.29
C LEU A 24 7.48 -2.96 -17.37
N LEU A 25 6.25 -3.29 -16.96
CA LEU A 25 5.97 -4.49 -16.19
C LEU A 25 6.30 -5.77 -16.97
N GLU A 26 6.28 -5.74 -18.31
CA GLU A 26 6.51 -6.93 -19.14
C GLU A 26 7.90 -7.54 -18.89
N SER A 27 8.96 -6.75 -18.93
CA SER A 27 10.31 -7.22 -18.61
C SER A 27 10.54 -7.30 -17.10
N GLY A 28 10.03 -6.31 -16.35
CA GLY A 28 10.25 -6.21 -14.91
C GLY A 28 9.73 -7.42 -14.11
N VAL A 29 8.60 -8.01 -14.51
CA VAL A 29 8.07 -9.21 -13.85
C VAL A 29 9.00 -10.40 -14.05
N LEU A 30 9.53 -10.61 -15.25
CA LEU A 30 10.48 -11.70 -15.52
C LEU A 30 11.75 -11.55 -14.69
N GLU A 31 12.30 -10.33 -14.63
CA GLU A 31 13.47 -10.01 -13.82
C GLU A 31 13.23 -10.27 -12.32
N ARG A 32 12.13 -9.75 -11.77
CA ARG A 32 11.78 -9.92 -10.35
C ARG A 32 11.52 -11.38 -9.98
N MET A 33 10.97 -12.18 -10.91
CA MET A 33 10.69 -13.60 -10.69
C MET A 33 11.84 -14.54 -11.11
N GLY A 34 12.97 -13.99 -11.58
CA GLY A 34 14.12 -14.77 -12.02
C GLY A 34 13.83 -15.69 -13.21
N GLN A 35 12.88 -15.32 -14.07
CA GLN A 35 12.46 -16.14 -15.23
C GLN A 35 13.04 -15.59 -16.53
N LYS A 36 13.38 -16.49 -17.46
CA LYS A 36 13.92 -16.13 -18.78
C LYS A 36 12.83 -15.86 -19.83
N SER A 37 11.61 -16.30 -19.58
CA SER A 37 10.48 -16.14 -20.50
C SER A 37 9.14 -16.29 -19.78
N TYR A 38 8.07 -15.80 -20.40
CA TYR A 38 6.71 -15.99 -19.90
C TYR A 38 6.26 -17.45 -19.92
N GLU A 39 6.73 -18.25 -20.88
CA GLU A 39 6.50 -19.70 -20.85
C GLU A 39 7.17 -20.36 -19.65
N GLY A 40 8.39 -19.93 -19.29
CA GLY A 40 9.06 -20.37 -18.07
C GLY A 40 8.28 -19.97 -16.81
N LEU A 41 7.81 -18.72 -16.76
CA LEU A 41 6.99 -18.22 -15.65
C LEU A 41 5.66 -18.98 -15.51
N LYS A 42 4.93 -19.21 -16.62
CA LYS A 42 3.69 -20.02 -16.62
C LYS A 42 3.93 -21.41 -16.06
N ARG A 43 5.00 -22.09 -16.52
CA ARG A 43 5.37 -23.41 -16.01
C ARG A 43 5.70 -23.36 -14.51
N ALA A 44 6.46 -22.37 -14.07
CA ALA A 44 6.83 -22.22 -12.67
C ALA A 44 5.61 -21.99 -11.77
N MET A 45 4.63 -21.22 -12.25
CA MET A 45 3.34 -21.05 -11.59
C MET A 45 2.53 -22.34 -11.54
N TYR A 46 2.40 -23.04 -12.68
CA TYR A 46 1.61 -24.26 -12.81
C TYR A 46 2.13 -25.39 -11.91
N PHE A 47 3.46 -25.56 -11.83
CA PHE A 47 4.09 -26.57 -11.00
C PHE A 47 4.38 -26.10 -9.57
N HIS A 48 3.87 -24.92 -9.18
CA HIS A 48 4.08 -24.32 -7.85
C HIS A 48 5.55 -24.24 -7.41
N THR A 49 6.47 -24.05 -8.36
CA THR A 49 7.89 -23.89 -8.05
C THR A 49 8.21 -22.48 -7.56
N ILE A 50 7.31 -21.52 -7.77
CA ILE A 50 7.32 -20.20 -7.13
C ILE A 50 6.26 -20.20 -6.03
N HIS A 51 6.69 -19.90 -4.80
CA HIS A 51 5.78 -19.78 -3.67
C HIS A 51 4.80 -18.60 -3.90
N PRO A 52 3.49 -18.72 -3.61
CA PRO A 52 2.53 -17.65 -3.87
C PRO A 52 2.88 -16.30 -3.25
N LEU A 53 3.50 -16.29 -2.06
CA LEU A 53 3.94 -15.04 -1.41
C LEU A 53 5.09 -14.33 -2.13
N ALA A 54 5.86 -15.04 -2.98
CA ALA A 54 6.96 -14.42 -3.73
C ALA A 54 6.46 -13.34 -4.71
N PHE A 55 5.21 -13.44 -5.17
CA PHE A 55 4.59 -12.44 -6.04
C PHE A 55 4.42 -11.08 -5.36
N LEU A 56 4.47 -10.99 -4.03
CA LEU A 56 4.46 -9.70 -3.33
C LEU A 56 5.67 -8.82 -3.71
N ALA A 57 6.77 -9.41 -4.21
CA ALA A 57 7.90 -8.66 -4.76
C ALA A 57 7.55 -7.87 -6.05
N LEU A 58 6.40 -8.13 -6.67
CA LEU A 58 5.88 -7.36 -7.80
C LEU A 58 5.23 -6.03 -7.38
N VAL A 59 4.92 -5.86 -6.10
CA VAL A 59 4.32 -4.62 -5.60
C VAL A 59 5.29 -3.44 -5.77
N PRO A 60 6.54 -3.49 -5.26
CA PRO A 60 7.53 -2.42 -5.49
C PRO A 60 7.75 -2.10 -6.98
N LEU A 61 7.76 -3.14 -7.84
CA LEU A 61 7.92 -2.97 -9.28
C LEU A 61 6.86 -2.04 -9.89
N CYS A 62 5.61 -2.11 -9.41
CA CYS A 62 4.54 -1.23 -9.88
C CYS A 62 4.81 0.24 -9.53
N PHE A 63 5.28 0.50 -8.31
CA PHE A 63 5.67 1.86 -7.89
C PHE A 63 6.84 2.38 -8.72
N GLU A 64 7.89 1.57 -8.90
CA GLU A 64 9.05 1.91 -9.71
C GLU A 64 8.70 2.20 -11.17
N ALA A 65 7.83 1.39 -11.78
CA ALA A 65 7.39 1.57 -13.16
C ALA A 65 6.52 2.83 -13.32
N SER A 66 5.62 3.08 -12.37
CA SER A 66 4.83 4.32 -12.34
C SER A 66 5.72 5.57 -12.27
N LEU A 67 6.77 5.56 -11.45
CA LEU A 67 7.74 6.66 -11.37
C LEU A 67 8.52 6.89 -12.67
N LYS A 68 8.67 5.84 -13.50
CA LYS A 68 9.27 5.92 -14.83
C LYS A 68 8.28 6.38 -15.91
N GLY A 69 7.07 6.78 -15.53
CA GLY A 69 6.03 7.24 -16.46
C GLY A 69 5.24 6.10 -17.13
N ASP A 70 5.29 4.88 -16.59
CA ASP A 70 4.49 3.78 -17.10
C ASP A 70 2.99 4.03 -16.83
N ALA A 71 2.23 4.23 -17.91
CA ALA A 71 0.81 4.53 -17.84
C ALA A 71 -0.01 3.37 -17.25
N VAL A 72 0.39 2.12 -17.51
CA VAL A 72 -0.32 0.94 -17.01
C VAL A 72 -0.14 0.84 -15.49
N SER A 73 1.09 0.96 -14.99
CA SER A 73 1.38 0.97 -13.56
C SER A 73 0.68 2.12 -12.85
N SER A 74 0.70 3.32 -13.42
CA SER A 74 0.00 4.48 -12.85
C SER A 74 -1.51 4.22 -12.76
N ARG A 75 -2.12 3.65 -13.81
CA ARG A 75 -3.53 3.26 -13.82
C ARG A 75 -3.86 2.18 -12.78
N LEU A 76 -2.96 1.22 -12.55
CA LEU A 76 -3.15 0.21 -11.51
C LEU A 76 -3.15 0.84 -10.11
N LEU A 77 -2.24 1.78 -9.85
CA LEU A 77 -2.18 2.52 -8.59
C LEU A 77 -3.42 3.41 -8.38
N GLU A 78 -3.90 4.09 -9.42
CA GLU A 78 -5.15 4.87 -9.40
C GLU A 78 -6.35 4.00 -9.01
N ARG A 79 -6.54 2.85 -9.67
CA ARG A 79 -7.64 1.92 -9.37
C ARG A 79 -7.57 1.38 -7.94
N MET A 80 -6.35 1.17 -7.43
CA MET A 80 -6.15 0.78 -6.04
C MET A 80 -6.51 1.92 -5.07
N ALA A 81 -6.12 3.16 -5.38
CA ALA A 81 -6.55 4.34 -4.61
C ALA A 81 -8.08 4.48 -4.59
N GLU A 82 -8.74 4.29 -5.74
CA GLU A 82 -10.21 4.33 -5.85
C GLU A 82 -10.88 3.32 -4.92
N SER A 83 -10.44 2.06 -4.96
CA SER A 83 -11.00 1.02 -4.11
C SER A 83 -10.76 1.30 -2.62
N LEU A 84 -9.58 1.81 -2.25
CA LEU A 84 -9.28 2.14 -0.85
C LEU A 84 -10.09 3.35 -0.37
N ALA A 85 -10.24 4.38 -1.20
CA ALA A 85 -11.04 5.56 -0.87
C ALA A 85 -12.53 5.20 -0.72
N GLN A 86 -13.06 4.32 -1.57
CA GLN A 86 -14.42 3.81 -1.46
C GLN A 86 -14.65 3.09 -0.13
N THR A 87 -13.69 2.33 0.36
CA THR A 87 -13.77 1.69 1.69
C THR A 87 -13.90 2.75 2.78
N VAL A 88 -13.06 3.78 2.78
CA VAL A 88 -13.13 4.87 3.75
C VAL A 88 -14.48 5.58 3.70
N ILE A 89 -14.94 5.94 2.51
CA ILE A 89 -16.22 6.64 2.32
C ILE A 89 -17.39 5.78 2.78
N ALA A 90 -17.41 4.50 2.43
CA ALA A 90 -18.44 3.58 2.86
C ALA A 90 -18.48 3.43 4.39
N THR A 91 -17.31 3.36 5.04
CA THR A 91 -17.22 3.28 6.50
C THR A 91 -17.67 4.59 7.16
N ALA A 92 -17.23 5.75 6.68
CA ALA A 92 -17.62 7.04 7.23
C ALA A 92 -19.13 7.27 7.14
N ASN A 93 -19.76 6.89 6.02
CA ASN A 93 -21.22 6.94 5.85
C ASN A 93 -21.95 6.00 6.83
N GLN A 94 -21.46 4.77 7.04
CA GLN A 94 -22.06 3.84 7.98
C GLN A 94 -21.97 4.31 9.44
N LEU A 95 -20.97 5.12 9.76
CA LEU A 95 -20.76 5.69 11.09
C LEU A 95 -21.40 7.08 11.24
N HIS A 96 -22.08 7.59 10.21
CA HIS A 96 -22.71 8.92 10.18
C HIS A 96 -21.72 10.05 10.50
N TRP A 97 -20.49 9.97 9.98
CA TRP A 97 -19.44 10.98 10.14
C TRP A 97 -19.47 12.09 9.07
N GLU A 98 -20.62 12.26 8.43
CA GLU A 98 -20.81 13.09 7.23
C GLU A 98 -20.45 14.57 7.45
N ASP A 99 -20.70 15.08 8.66
CA ASP A 99 -20.45 16.48 9.06
C ASP A 99 -19.22 16.67 9.96
N GLY A 100 -18.47 15.58 10.24
CA GLY A 100 -17.39 15.57 11.23
C GLY A 100 -15.99 15.71 10.63
N ALA A 101 -15.09 16.39 11.35
CA ALA A 101 -13.65 16.24 11.14
C ALA A 101 -13.21 14.90 11.75
N PHE A 102 -12.78 13.97 10.90
CA PHE A 102 -12.23 12.68 11.33
C PHE A 102 -10.87 12.41 10.68
N GLU A 103 -10.10 11.54 11.32
CA GLU A 103 -8.76 11.17 10.89
C GLU A 103 -8.77 9.82 10.15
N VAL A 104 -7.97 9.74 9.10
CA VAL A 104 -7.69 8.51 8.35
C VAL A 104 -6.19 8.23 8.44
N ILE A 105 -5.87 7.17 9.18
CA ILE A 105 -4.49 6.72 9.36
C ILE A 105 -4.12 5.73 8.24
N LEU A 106 -3.13 6.09 7.44
CA LEU A 106 -2.60 5.26 6.36
C LEU A 106 -1.63 4.19 6.91
N ALA A 107 -2.18 3.09 7.41
CA ALA A 107 -1.37 2.01 8.00
C ALA A 107 -0.98 0.92 6.98
N GLY A 108 0.28 0.46 7.06
CA GLY A 108 0.81 -0.68 6.30
C GLY A 108 1.83 -0.30 5.22
N SER A 109 2.71 -1.25 4.89
CA SER A 109 3.87 -1.06 3.99
C SER A 109 3.52 -0.66 2.56
N LEU A 110 2.25 -0.76 2.17
CA LEU A 110 1.78 -0.26 0.88
C LEU A 110 1.88 1.26 0.77
N TRP A 111 1.64 1.96 1.89
CA TRP A 111 1.68 3.43 1.95
C TRP A 111 3.10 3.96 2.09
N GLU A 112 4.06 3.12 2.46
CA GLU A 112 5.50 3.43 2.49
C GLU A 112 6.12 3.44 1.08
N GLY A 113 5.36 3.06 0.04
CA GLY A 113 5.81 3.04 -1.34
C GLY A 113 6.17 4.42 -1.90
N VAL A 114 7.17 4.45 -2.79
CA VAL A 114 7.84 5.68 -3.29
C VAL A 114 6.99 6.47 -4.31
N SER A 115 5.91 5.91 -4.89
CA SER A 115 5.12 6.64 -5.91
C SER A 115 4.04 7.52 -5.28
N PRO A 116 4.06 8.85 -5.52
CA PRO A 116 3.01 9.77 -5.06
C PRO A 116 1.62 9.43 -5.61
N VAL A 117 1.54 8.76 -6.77
CA VAL A 117 0.29 8.48 -7.51
C VAL A 117 -0.77 7.86 -6.61
N LEU A 118 -0.41 6.84 -5.83
CA LEU A 118 -1.35 6.16 -4.94
C LEU A 118 -1.87 7.11 -3.85
N GLN A 119 -0.96 7.75 -3.13
CA GLN A 119 -1.33 8.55 -1.96
C GLN A 119 -2.09 9.81 -2.37
N ASP A 120 -1.64 10.50 -3.42
CA ASP A 120 -2.25 11.75 -3.87
C ASP A 120 -3.63 11.50 -4.47
N HIS A 121 -3.77 10.44 -5.28
CA HIS A 121 -5.07 10.07 -5.83
C HIS A 121 -6.04 9.66 -4.73
N PHE A 122 -5.60 8.87 -3.76
CA PHE A 122 -6.41 8.49 -2.59
C PHE A 122 -6.85 9.73 -1.79
N ARG A 123 -5.90 10.60 -1.40
CA ARG A 123 -6.20 11.83 -0.64
C ARG A 123 -7.20 12.71 -1.37
N ARG A 124 -7.03 12.87 -2.68
CA ARG A 124 -7.93 13.65 -3.53
C ARG A 124 -9.35 13.08 -3.51
N LEU A 125 -9.51 11.77 -3.69
CA LEU A 125 -10.83 11.12 -3.71
C LEU A 125 -11.55 11.24 -2.36
N VAL A 126 -10.85 11.02 -1.25
CA VAL A 126 -11.45 11.13 0.08
C VAL A 126 -11.85 12.58 0.38
N ARG A 127 -10.97 13.54 0.11
CA ARG A 127 -11.23 14.98 0.38
C ARG A 127 -12.30 15.59 -0.53
N GLN A 128 -12.57 14.98 -1.69
CA GLN A 128 -13.71 15.38 -2.53
C GLN A 128 -15.05 15.13 -1.84
N VAL A 129 -15.14 14.12 -0.97
CA VAL A 129 -16.36 13.79 -0.22
C VAL A 129 -16.34 14.40 1.18
N TYR A 130 -15.18 14.34 1.86
CA TYR A 130 -14.99 14.89 3.21
C TYR A 130 -13.84 15.91 3.23
N PRO A 131 -14.09 17.19 2.92
CA PRO A 131 -13.04 18.20 2.82
C PRO A 131 -12.28 18.45 4.13
N GLN A 132 -12.91 18.18 5.28
CA GLN A 132 -12.33 18.36 6.61
C GLN A 132 -11.62 17.11 7.13
N CYS A 133 -11.56 16.03 6.34
CA CYS A 133 -10.87 14.80 6.73
C CYS A 133 -9.34 15.02 6.74
N ASP A 134 -8.73 14.71 7.87
CA ASP A 134 -7.28 14.66 7.98
C ASP A 134 -6.75 13.26 7.63
N ILE A 135 -5.71 13.20 6.79
CA ILE A 135 -5.19 11.95 6.22
C ILE A 135 -3.68 11.95 6.39
N HIS A 136 -3.18 11.10 7.28
CA HIS A 136 -1.77 11.07 7.61
C HIS A 136 -1.24 9.63 7.84
N LEU A 137 0.09 9.50 7.75
CA LEU A 137 0.79 8.26 8.11
C LEU A 137 0.92 8.20 9.64
N PRO A 138 0.92 6.99 10.24
CA PRO A 138 1.02 6.87 11.69
C PRO A 138 2.33 7.47 12.23
N GLU A 139 2.22 8.28 13.28
CA GLU A 139 3.37 8.86 13.98
C GLU A 139 4.21 7.80 14.71
N LEU A 140 3.65 6.65 15.04
CA LEU A 140 4.34 5.58 15.78
C LEU A 140 4.15 4.25 15.05
N ALA A 141 5.15 3.38 15.12
CA ALA A 141 5.03 2.05 14.52
C ALA A 141 3.89 1.25 15.19
N PRO A 142 3.13 0.41 14.46
CA PRO A 142 2.00 -0.35 15.02
C PRO A 142 2.33 -1.19 16.26
N VAL A 143 3.57 -1.69 16.36
CA VAL A 143 4.08 -2.43 17.53
C VAL A 143 4.01 -1.62 18.83
N MET A 144 4.13 -0.29 18.73
CA MET A 144 4.07 0.62 19.87
C MET A 144 2.64 0.74 20.40
N GLY A 145 1.63 0.58 19.53
CA GLY A 145 0.22 0.50 19.93
C GLY A 145 -0.07 -0.75 20.77
N ALA A 146 0.51 -1.90 20.41
CA ALA A 146 0.39 -3.13 21.20
C ALA A 146 1.04 -2.99 22.59
N LEU A 147 2.21 -2.34 22.67
CA LEU A 147 2.85 -2.02 23.95
C LEU A 147 1.98 -1.09 24.81
N LEU A 148 1.44 -0.03 24.22
CA LEU A 148 0.54 0.89 24.94
C LEU A 148 -0.71 0.18 25.43
N LYS A 149 -1.27 -0.75 24.64
CA LYS A 149 -2.42 -1.54 25.05
C LYS A 149 -2.09 -2.43 26.25
N ALA A 150 -0.94 -3.11 26.23
CA ALA A 150 -0.47 -3.91 27.36
C ALA A 150 -0.24 -3.08 28.64
N VAL A 151 0.24 -1.84 28.47
CA VAL A 151 0.41 -0.86 29.56
C VAL A 151 -0.94 -0.36 30.10
N GLU A 152 -1.94 -0.14 29.24
CA GLU A 152 -3.28 0.27 29.67
C GLU A 152 -4.04 -0.84 30.38
N ASP A 153 -3.75 -2.10 30.04
CA ASP A 153 -4.31 -3.26 30.73
C ASP A 153 -3.59 -3.54 32.08
N ASP A 154 -2.51 -2.80 32.39
CA ASP A 154 -1.81 -2.82 33.67
C ASP A 154 -2.17 -1.58 34.50
N ASP A 155 -2.96 -1.78 35.57
CA ASP A 155 -3.52 -0.73 36.44
C ASP A 155 -2.46 0.23 37.06
N GLN A 156 -1.18 -0.14 37.04
CA GLN A 156 -0.09 0.64 37.63
C GLN A 156 0.62 1.56 36.64
N ALA A 157 0.32 1.49 35.34
CA ALA A 157 1.12 2.15 34.31
C ALA A 157 0.34 3.22 33.53
N SER A 158 0.86 4.46 33.52
CA SER A 158 0.24 5.57 32.78
C SER A 158 0.58 5.51 31.28
N SER A 159 -0.43 5.23 30.44
CA SER A 159 -0.28 5.21 28.99
C SER A 159 0.16 6.57 28.40
N THR A 160 -0.22 7.68 29.03
CA THR A 160 0.22 9.04 28.65
C THR A 160 1.74 9.23 28.83
N GLN A 161 2.31 8.70 29.92
CA GLN A 161 3.76 8.77 30.17
C GLN A 161 4.53 7.94 29.13
N TRP A 162 4.02 6.76 28.78
CA TRP A 162 4.61 5.91 27.75
C TRP A 162 4.50 6.53 26.36
N ARG A 163 3.35 7.12 25.98
CA ARG A 163 3.21 7.85 24.70
C ARG A 163 4.25 8.94 24.52
N ARG A 164 4.57 9.70 25.59
CA ARG A 164 5.60 10.74 25.55
C ARG A 164 7.00 10.15 25.35
N LYS A 165 7.39 9.16 26.17
CA LYS A 165 8.69 8.48 26.05
C LYS A 165 8.91 7.85 24.67
N LEU A 166 7.85 7.27 24.11
CA LEU A 166 7.87 6.62 22.80
C LEU A 166 8.07 7.62 21.66
N ARG A 167 7.48 8.83 21.74
CA ARG A 167 7.73 9.91 20.79
C ARG A 167 9.16 10.45 20.88
N GLU A 168 9.64 10.72 22.09
CA GLU A 168 11.02 11.18 22.33
C GLU A 168 12.07 10.20 21.78
N HIS A 169 11.85 8.89 21.94
CA HIS A 169 12.74 7.87 21.39
C HIS A 169 12.71 7.76 19.86
N LYS A 170 11.54 7.97 19.24
CA LYS A 170 11.41 7.96 17.77
C LYS A 170 12.15 9.15 17.16
N ASP A 171 12.02 10.34 17.73
CA ASP A 171 12.68 11.56 17.25
C ASP A 171 14.22 11.44 17.32
N GLN A 172 14.73 10.75 18.35
CA GLN A 172 16.16 10.44 18.47
C GLN A 172 16.64 9.38 17.46
N ALA A 173 15.77 8.45 17.06
CA ALA A 173 16.11 7.40 16.10
C ALA A 173 16.00 7.83 14.63
N GLN A 174 15.26 8.90 14.31
CA GLN A 174 15.13 9.46 12.96
C GLN A 174 16.10 10.62 12.68
N GLY A 175 16.93 11.01 13.66
CA GLY A 175 17.94 12.08 13.55
C GLY A 175 19.37 11.62 13.21
N VAL A 176 19.55 10.40 12.70
CA VAL A 176 20.83 9.82 12.24
C VAL A 176 20.67 9.36 10.80
#